data_AF-A0A2E6TWU3-F1
#
_entry.id   AF-A0A2E6TWU3-F1
#
_cell.length_a   1.000
_cell.length_b   1.000
_cell.length_c   1.000
_cell.angle_alpha   90.00
_cell.angle_beta   90.00
_cell.angle_gamma   90.00
#
_symmetry.space_group_name_H-M   'P 1'
#
loop_
_entity.id
_entity.type
_entity.pdbx_description
1 polymer ?
#
loop_
_entity_poly.entity_id
_entity_poly.type
_entity_poly.pdbx_seq_one_letter_code
_entity_poly.pdbx_strand_id
1 'polypeptide(L)'
;MQIFINRDGQQFGPFTLDQVNQGLATGQLLPTDFAFFEGLAQWTPLNQIQGVIIPGALAPMAVPVEEQPAAAQPEAQPDEEPVADGETVAAEAESLAEGTAKKKKILMIAGIAIGVTALAFVLLYVWPGFLKGDGGDGAGAALTPSSYPSSNTPPPPPDDGGSTDVSLPDISGMESVSYFGDIKPILEAKCVSCHGKETTKAKLDLSDEQGLAAGADGEPVYVAGKPEESEFVLRIMDVDDPMPPDDEEPLTDDEKKKIVAWISQGAPTDK
;
A
#
# COMPACT_ATOMS: atom_id res chain seq x y z
N MET A 1 30.01 -1.28 11.08
CA MET A 1 29.14 -1.60 9.93
C MET A 1 28.06 -0.54 9.86
N GLN A 2 27.86 0.08 8.70
CA GLN A 2 26.83 1.11 8.49
C GLN A 2 25.62 0.43 7.86
N ILE A 3 24.48 0.48 8.54
CA ILE A 3 23.24 -0.17 8.11
C ILE A 3 22.28 0.91 7.63
N PHE A 4 21.81 0.78 6.40
CA PHE A 4 20.72 1.59 5.85
C PHE A 4 19.42 0.83 6.02
N ILE A 5 18.36 1.52 6.39
CA ILE A 5 17.02 0.94 6.52
C ILE A 5 16.14 1.48 5.40
N ASN A 6 15.28 0.65 4.82
CA ASN A 6 14.26 1.05 3.88
C ASN A 6 12.89 0.59 4.40
N ARG A 7 11.96 1.54 4.47
CA ARG A 7 10.55 1.28 4.72
C ARG A 7 9.76 2.03 3.66
N ASP A 8 8.94 1.32 2.90
CA ASP A 8 8.07 1.90 1.87
C ASP A 8 8.81 2.78 0.84
N GLY A 9 10.02 2.37 0.45
CA GLY A 9 10.85 3.12 -0.49
C GLY A 9 11.57 4.33 0.12
N GLN A 10 11.28 4.68 1.37
CA GLN A 10 12.02 5.70 2.11
C GLN A 10 13.24 5.08 2.79
N GLN A 11 14.42 5.63 2.49
CA GLN A 11 15.68 5.17 3.06
C GLN A 11 16.11 6.04 4.24
N PHE A 12 16.49 5.38 5.33
CA PHE A 12 16.98 5.96 6.58
C PHE A 12 18.41 5.50 6.87
N GLY A 13 19.11 6.25 7.72
CA GLY A 13 20.46 5.93 8.19
C GLY A 13 21.55 6.84 7.59
N PRO A 14 22.83 6.43 7.68
CA PRO A 14 23.29 5.13 8.19
C PRO A 14 23.13 5.00 9.72
N PHE A 15 22.87 3.77 10.18
CA PHE A 15 22.81 3.39 11.59
C PHE A 15 23.93 2.43 11.97
N THR A 16 24.27 2.39 13.25
CA THR A 16 25.06 1.30 13.85
C THR A 16 24.15 0.14 14.25
N LEU A 17 24.72 -1.06 14.45
CA LEU A 17 23.96 -2.22 14.94
C LEU A 17 23.24 -1.95 16.27
N ASP A 18 23.90 -1.22 17.19
CA ASP A 18 23.30 -0.84 18.48
C ASP A 18 22.11 0.11 18.30
N GLN A 19 22.18 1.05 17.36
CA GLN A 19 21.07 1.95 17.04
C GLN A 19 19.90 1.20 16.41
N VAL A 20 20.18 0.20 15.56
CA VAL A 20 19.16 -0.68 15.00
C VAL A 20 18.46 -1.47 16.11
N ASN A 21 19.23 -2.07 17.02
CA ASN A 21 18.69 -2.81 18.16
C ASN A 21 17.88 -1.92 19.11
N GLN A 22 18.34 -0.69 19.37
CA GLN A 22 17.58 0.29 20.14
C GLN A 22 16.29 0.70 19.42
N GLY A 23 16.35 0.94 18.11
CA GLY A 23 15.19 1.28 17.29
C GLY A 23 14.14 0.18 17.29
N LEU A 24 14.55 -1.10 17.27
CA LEU A 24 13.64 -2.23 17.42
C LEU A 24 13.07 -2.30 18.84
N ALA A 25 13.89 -2.04 19.87
CA ALA A 25 13.45 -2.01 21.28
C ALA A 25 12.43 -0.91 21.58
N THR A 26 12.50 0.22 20.88
CA THR A 26 11.55 1.33 21.02
C THR A 26 10.37 1.24 20.05
N GLY A 27 10.36 0.26 19.13
CA GLY A 27 9.36 0.15 18.06
C GLY A 27 9.52 1.19 16.94
N GLN A 28 10.60 1.98 16.96
CA GLN A 28 10.92 2.93 15.89
C GLN A 28 11.29 2.20 14.58
N LEU A 29 11.97 1.07 14.70
CA LEU A 29 12.24 0.15 13.60
C LEU A 29 11.39 -1.11 13.78
N LEU A 30 10.96 -1.68 12.66
CA LEU A 30 10.18 -2.91 12.62
C LEU A 30 11.09 -4.08 12.23
N PRO A 31 10.87 -5.29 12.76
CA PRO A 31 11.62 -6.48 12.34
C PRO A 31 11.53 -6.77 10.84
N THR A 32 10.47 -6.30 10.19
CA THR A 32 10.19 -6.43 8.76
C THR A 32 10.81 -5.33 7.90
N ASP A 33 11.38 -4.27 8.50
CA ASP A 33 12.06 -3.25 7.74
C ASP A 33 13.23 -3.85 6.97
N PHE A 34 13.42 -3.42 5.73
CA PHE A 34 14.53 -3.86 4.93
C PHE A 34 15.79 -3.14 5.33
N ALA A 35 16.88 -3.86 5.45
CA ALA A 35 18.17 -3.33 5.81
C ALA A 35 19.24 -3.74 4.80
N PHE A 36 20.16 -2.82 4.52
CA PHE A 36 21.30 -3.04 3.64
C PHE A 36 22.58 -2.50 4.28
N PHE A 37 23.67 -3.24 4.13
CA PHE A 37 25.01 -2.79 4.50
C PHE A 37 26.04 -3.40 3.56
N GLU A 38 27.24 -2.82 3.51
CA GLU A 38 28.33 -3.32 2.67
C GLU A 38 28.62 -4.81 2.94
N GLY A 39 28.41 -5.65 1.93
CA GLY A 39 28.59 -7.09 2.01
C GLY A 39 27.30 -7.92 1.91
N LEU A 40 26.13 -7.29 1.99
CA LEU A 40 24.87 -7.94 1.63
C LEU A 40 24.65 -7.96 0.11
N ALA A 41 24.12 -9.07 -0.40
CA ALA A 41 23.81 -9.22 -1.83
C ALA A 41 22.55 -8.42 -2.24
N GLN A 42 21.64 -8.19 -1.30
CA GLN A 42 20.36 -7.51 -1.50
C GLN A 42 19.85 -6.94 -0.18
N TRP A 43 18.80 -6.12 -0.26
CA TRP A 43 18.07 -5.65 0.92
C TRP A 43 17.46 -6.83 1.67
N THR A 44 17.74 -6.94 2.96
CA THR A 44 17.35 -8.07 3.80
C THR A 44 16.54 -7.57 4.99
N PRO A 45 15.38 -8.17 5.33
CA PRO A 45 14.62 -7.80 6.53
C PRO A 45 15.46 -7.83 7.81
N LEU A 46 15.23 -6.89 8.74
CA LEU A 46 15.97 -6.78 9.99
C LEU A 46 15.97 -8.08 10.82
N ASN A 47 14.87 -8.84 10.82
CA ASN A 47 14.76 -10.13 11.51
C ASN A 47 15.64 -11.26 10.92
N GLN A 48 16.17 -11.09 9.71
CA GLN A 48 17.05 -12.05 9.05
C GLN A 48 18.53 -11.68 9.15
N ILE A 49 18.86 -10.52 9.74
CA ILE A 49 20.23 -10.05 9.89
C ILE A 49 20.84 -10.56 11.19
N GLN A 50 21.97 -11.27 11.07
CA GLN A 50 22.72 -11.76 12.22
C GLN A 50 23.18 -10.61 13.12
N GLY A 51 22.85 -10.67 14.41
CA GLY A 51 23.19 -9.66 15.41
C GLY A 51 22.08 -8.66 15.73
N VAL A 52 20.97 -8.72 14.99
CA VAL A 52 19.75 -7.97 15.33
C VAL A 52 19.00 -8.68 16.46
N ILE A 53 18.69 -7.96 17.53
CA ILE A 53 17.95 -8.46 18.69
C ILE A 53 16.50 -8.01 18.56
N ILE A 54 15.59 -8.95 18.35
CA ILE A 54 14.14 -8.68 18.33
C ILE A 54 13.62 -8.71 19.77
N PRO A 55 13.16 -7.59 20.33
CA PRO A 55 12.58 -7.55 21.67
C PRO A 55 11.24 -8.30 21.65
N GLY A 56 11.05 -9.22 22.60
CA GLY A 56 9.79 -9.94 22.73
C GLY A 56 9.62 -11.13 21.78
N ALA A 57 10.65 -11.53 21.03
CA ALA A 57 10.63 -12.81 20.31
C ALA A 57 10.61 -13.97 21.34
N LEU A 58 9.42 -14.43 21.71
CA LEU A 58 9.24 -15.79 22.17
C LEU A 58 9.84 -16.68 21.07
N ALA A 59 10.79 -17.54 21.46
CA ALA A 59 11.52 -18.40 20.56
C ALA A 59 10.57 -19.05 19.54
N PRO A 60 10.92 -19.12 18.25
CA PRO A 60 10.14 -19.93 17.32
C PRO A 60 10.16 -21.35 17.86
N MET A 61 8.99 -21.84 18.26
CA MET A 61 8.76 -23.27 18.46
C MET A 61 9.22 -23.92 17.16
N ALA A 62 10.24 -24.77 17.23
CA ALA A 62 10.73 -25.52 16.10
C ALA A 62 9.55 -26.30 15.49
N VAL A 63 9.05 -25.83 14.34
CA VAL A 63 8.26 -26.65 13.45
C VAL A 63 9.19 -27.77 12.98
N PRO A 64 8.81 -29.05 13.11
CA PRO A 64 9.51 -30.11 12.41
C PRO A 64 9.51 -29.75 10.93
N VAL A 65 10.70 -29.76 10.31
CA VAL A 65 10.81 -29.80 8.86
C VAL A 65 10.05 -31.03 8.41
N GLU A 66 8.81 -30.82 7.95
CA GLU A 66 8.11 -31.82 7.17
C GLU A 66 8.83 -31.88 5.82
N GLU A 67 9.42 -33.04 5.56
CA GLU A 67 10.29 -33.30 4.43
C GLU A 67 9.49 -33.10 3.14
N GLN A 68 9.70 -31.95 2.51
CA GLN A 68 9.21 -31.62 1.19
C GLN A 68 9.56 -32.79 0.24
N PRO A 69 8.59 -33.48 -0.38
CA PRO A 69 8.94 -34.52 -1.32
C PRO A 69 9.67 -33.84 -2.49
N ALA A 70 10.91 -34.28 -2.69
CA ALA A 70 11.78 -33.84 -3.75
C ALA A 70 11.02 -33.80 -5.08
N ALA A 71 11.17 -32.69 -5.78
CA ALA A 71 10.87 -32.58 -7.19
C ALA A 71 11.50 -33.77 -7.92
N ALA A 72 10.67 -34.64 -8.48
CA ALA A 72 11.10 -35.62 -9.45
C ALA A 72 11.54 -34.85 -10.71
N GLN A 73 12.83 -34.92 -10.99
CA GLN A 73 13.44 -34.46 -12.22
C GLN A 73 12.83 -35.21 -13.43
N PRO A 74 12.78 -34.62 -14.63
CA PRO A 74 12.42 -35.35 -15.83
C PRO A 74 13.63 -36.19 -16.27
N GLU A 75 13.64 -37.47 -15.94
CA GLU A 75 14.60 -38.43 -16.50
C GLU A 75 14.10 -39.02 -17.81
N ALA A 76 15.08 -39.22 -18.69
CA ALA A 76 14.95 -39.53 -20.11
C ALA A 76 14.37 -40.93 -20.40
N GLN A 77 13.94 -41.07 -21.66
CA GLN A 77 13.44 -42.28 -22.34
C GLN A 77 14.35 -43.52 -22.15
N PRO A 78 13.80 -44.72 -22.42
CA PRO A 78 14.30 -45.40 -23.61
C PRO A 78 13.24 -46.10 -24.48
N ASP A 79 13.72 -46.36 -25.68
CA ASP A 79 13.20 -46.98 -26.90
C ASP A 79 12.35 -48.26 -26.76
N GLU A 80 11.32 -48.37 -27.62
CA GLU A 80 11.01 -49.60 -28.37
C GLU A 80 10.21 -49.26 -29.66
N GLU A 81 10.80 -49.56 -30.82
CA GLU A 81 10.17 -49.58 -32.16
C GLU A 81 9.44 -50.93 -32.42
N PRO A 82 8.98 -51.27 -33.66
CA PRO A 82 7.79 -50.78 -34.34
C PRO A 82 6.87 -51.93 -34.79
N VAL A 83 5.56 -51.70 -34.98
CA VAL A 83 4.76 -52.55 -35.88
C VAL A 83 3.73 -51.73 -36.64
N ALA A 84 3.72 -51.99 -37.94
CA ALA A 84 2.98 -51.34 -39.01
C ALA A 84 1.50 -51.75 -39.07
N ASP A 85 0.86 -51.25 -40.13
CA ASP A 85 -0.49 -51.51 -40.65
C ASP A 85 -1.50 -50.44 -40.19
N GLY A 86 -2.12 -49.63 -41.06
CA GLY A 86 -2.15 -49.56 -42.50
C GLY A 86 -3.29 -48.59 -42.88
N GLU A 87 -3.42 -48.35 -44.17
CA GLU A 87 -4.50 -47.62 -44.84
C GLU A 87 -4.40 -46.09 -44.89
N THR A 88 -3.95 -45.68 -46.08
CA THR A 88 -4.09 -44.39 -46.73
C THR A 88 -5.55 -43.95 -46.88
N VAL A 89 -5.83 -42.67 -46.67
CA VAL A 89 -6.53 -41.84 -47.67
C VAL A 89 -6.00 -40.42 -47.62
N ALA A 90 -5.28 -40.06 -48.69
CA ALA A 90 -5.14 -38.70 -49.18
C ALA A 90 -6.56 -38.17 -49.57
N ALA A 91 -6.85 -36.90 -49.80
CA ALA A 91 -6.06 -35.73 -50.09
C ALA A 91 -7.02 -34.51 -50.05
N GLU A 92 -6.43 -33.31 -50.01
CA GLU A 92 -6.88 -32.11 -50.75
C GLU A 92 -8.16 -31.39 -50.29
N ALA A 93 -8.30 -30.07 -50.35
CA ALA A 93 -7.38 -28.99 -50.73
C ALA A 93 -7.96 -27.64 -50.26
N GLU A 94 -7.03 -26.77 -49.86
CA GLU A 94 -6.85 -25.36 -50.25
C GLU A 94 -8.07 -24.45 -50.53
N SER A 95 -8.08 -23.27 -49.90
CA SER A 95 -7.91 -21.96 -50.59
C SER A 95 -8.16 -20.82 -49.58
N LEU A 96 -7.15 -20.03 -49.21
CA LEU A 96 -6.70 -18.77 -49.83
C LEU A 96 -7.82 -17.73 -50.01
N ALA A 97 -7.70 -16.58 -49.34
CA ALA A 97 -7.32 -15.32 -49.99
C ALA A 97 -7.32 -14.10 -49.05
N GLU A 98 -6.23 -13.35 -49.19
CA GLU A 98 -5.99 -11.98 -48.74
C GLU A 98 -6.98 -10.92 -49.26
N GLY A 99 -6.98 -9.77 -48.58
CA GLY A 99 -7.35 -8.46 -49.12
C GLY A 99 -7.99 -7.58 -48.05
N THR A 100 -7.62 -6.32 -47.79
CA THR A 100 -6.85 -5.35 -48.56
C THR A 100 -6.45 -4.19 -47.64
N ALA A 101 -5.26 -3.64 -47.86
CA ALA A 101 -4.83 -2.36 -47.32
C ALA A 101 -5.68 -1.19 -47.87
N LYS A 102 -6.02 -0.21 -47.03
CA LYS A 102 -6.50 1.10 -47.51
C LYS A 102 -5.86 2.26 -46.75
N LYS A 103 -4.99 2.97 -47.48
CA LYS A 103 -4.43 4.29 -47.15
C LYS A 103 -5.56 5.32 -47.03
N LYS A 104 -5.50 6.16 -45.99
CA LYS A 104 -6.01 7.54 -46.03
C LYS A 104 -5.06 8.46 -45.27
N LYS A 105 -4.11 9.05 -46.00
CA LYS A 105 -3.51 10.34 -45.64
C LYS A 105 -4.55 11.39 -46.02
N ILE A 106 -5.15 12.06 -45.04
CA ILE A 106 -5.83 13.33 -45.25
C ILE A 106 -5.10 14.37 -44.41
N LEU A 107 -4.41 15.21 -45.17
CA LEU A 107 -3.81 16.49 -44.84
C LEU A 107 -4.88 17.44 -44.29
N MET A 108 -4.61 18.13 -43.17
CA MET A 108 -4.95 19.54 -42.94
C MET A 108 -4.23 20.05 -41.70
N ILE A 109 -3.02 20.56 -41.93
CA ILE A 109 -2.28 21.44 -41.02
C ILE A 109 -2.77 22.86 -41.35
N ALA A 110 -3.63 23.44 -40.51
CA ALA A 110 -3.94 24.88 -40.49
C ALA A 110 -4.72 25.23 -39.22
N GLY A 111 -4.00 25.48 -38.13
CA GLY A 111 -4.59 25.97 -36.86
C GLY A 111 -3.59 26.51 -35.85
N ILE A 112 -2.30 26.53 -36.20
CA ILE A 112 -1.21 27.07 -35.38
C ILE A 112 -0.93 28.49 -35.86
N ALA A 113 -1.82 29.43 -35.56
CA ALA A 113 -1.57 30.87 -35.73
C ALA A 113 -2.50 31.80 -34.93
N ILE A 114 -3.58 31.29 -34.31
CA ILE A 114 -4.57 32.15 -33.61
C ILE A 114 -4.51 32.01 -32.08
N GLY A 115 -3.94 30.93 -31.54
CA GLY A 115 -3.89 30.66 -30.09
C GLY A 115 -2.88 31.49 -29.29
N VAL A 116 -1.82 32.00 -29.92
CA VAL A 116 -0.72 32.70 -29.21
C VAL A 116 -1.04 34.19 -28.96
N THR A 117 -1.92 34.79 -29.76
CA THR A 117 -2.33 36.20 -29.59
C THR A 117 -3.49 36.39 -28.62
N ALA A 118 -4.30 35.35 -28.35
CA ALA A 118 -5.40 35.42 -27.39
C ALA A 118 -4.95 35.23 -25.93
N LEU A 119 -3.88 34.46 -25.69
CA LEU A 119 -3.38 34.18 -24.33
C LEU A 119 -2.60 35.37 -23.73
N ALA A 120 -2.01 36.23 -24.57
CA ALA A 120 -1.34 37.46 -24.13
C ALA A 120 -2.32 38.60 -23.77
N PHE A 121 -3.55 38.59 -24.32
CA PHE A 121 -4.56 39.61 -24.03
C PHE A 121 -5.35 39.32 -22.74
N VAL A 122 -5.51 38.06 -22.35
CA VAL A 122 -6.16 37.67 -21.08
C VAL A 122 -5.24 37.91 -19.87
N LEU A 123 -3.92 37.72 -20.02
CA LEU A 123 -2.93 37.99 -18.96
C LEU A 123 -2.70 39.48 -18.69
N LEU A 124 -3.02 40.38 -19.63
CA LEU A 124 -2.90 41.83 -19.46
C LEU A 124 -4.18 42.52 -18.94
N TYR A 125 -5.34 41.85 -18.97
CA TYR A 125 -6.62 42.46 -18.58
C TYR A 125 -7.21 41.95 -17.25
N VAL A 126 -6.62 40.95 -16.60
CA VAL A 126 -7.14 40.37 -15.33
C VAL A 126 -6.25 40.67 -14.11
N TRP A 127 -5.25 41.56 -14.21
CA TRP A 127 -4.44 41.93 -13.04
C TRP A 127 -4.09 43.43 -12.93
N PRO A 128 -4.99 44.28 -12.40
CA PRO A 128 -4.60 45.55 -11.80
C PRO A 128 -4.75 45.44 -10.27
N GLY A 129 -3.72 44.97 -9.57
CA GLY A 129 -3.82 44.84 -8.11
C GLY A 129 -2.53 44.60 -7.31
N PHE A 130 -1.34 44.50 -7.92
CA PHE A 130 -0.13 44.08 -7.20
C PHE A 130 0.83 45.20 -6.78
N LEU A 131 0.47 46.48 -6.92
CA LEU A 131 1.35 47.58 -6.47
C LEU A 131 0.57 48.66 -5.73
N LYS A 132 0.18 48.34 -4.49
CA LYS A 132 -0.05 49.39 -3.49
C LYS A 132 0.55 48.93 -2.15
N GLY A 133 1.74 49.46 -1.88
CA GLY A 133 2.30 49.51 -0.54
C GLY A 133 1.61 50.62 0.26
N ASP A 134 1.36 50.29 1.52
CA ASP A 134 1.06 51.17 2.65
C ASP A 134 1.46 50.30 3.87
N GLY A 135 2.36 50.66 4.78
CA GLY A 135 2.75 52.00 5.20
C GLY A 135 2.12 52.35 6.54
N GLY A 136 2.30 51.53 7.60
CA GLY A 136 1.85 51.89 8.94
C GLY A 136 2.34 50.93 10.03
N ASP A 137 3.28 51.35 10.89
CA ASP A 137 3.08 51.86 12.26
C ASP A 137 2.44 50.81 13.21
N GLY A 138 3.11 50.28 14.22
CA GLY A 138 3.85 51.00 15.25
C GLY A 138 3.03 50.98 16.54
N ALA A 139 3.01 49.84 17.26
CA ALA A 139 2.53 49.80 18.64
C ALA A 139 3.29 48.74 19.44
N GLY A 140 4.22 49.20 20.25
CA GLY A 140 4.86 48.40 21.28
C GLY A 140 3.84 48.00 22.34
N ALA A 141 3.71 46.70 22.58
CA ALA A 141 3.11 46.16 23.78
C ALA A 141 4.23 45.71 24.73
N ALA A 142 4.10 46.17 25.97
CA ALA A 142 5.08 46.12 27.02
C ALA A 142 5.56 44.70 27.34
N LEU A 143 6.88 44.56 27.47
CA LEU A 143 7.52 43.46 28.16
C LEU A 143 7.20 43.57 29.65
N THR A 144 6.33 42.70 30.14
CA THR A 144 6.29 42.35 31.57
C THR A 144 7.18 41.11 31.77
N PRO A 145 8.14 41.12 32.71
CA PRO A 145 8.78 39.87 33.11
C PRO A 145 7.80 39.10 34.02
N SER A 146 7.00 38.23 33.41
CA SER A 146 6.27 37.19 34.15
C SER A 146 7.27 36.14 34.60
N SER A 147 7.52 36.12 35.90
CA SER A 147 8.27 35.07 36.58
C SER A 147 7.57 33.73 36.42
N TYR A 148 8.06 32.89 35.51
CA TYR A 148 7.67 31.48 35.45
C TYR A 148 8.49 30.69 36.47
N PRO A 149 7.86 29.92 37.37
CA PRO A 149 8.58 28.91 38.14
C PRO A 149 9.04 27.79 37.19
N SER A 150 10.31 27.42 37.35
CA SER A 150 10.95 26.29 36.69
C SER A 150 10.18 24.99 36.94
N SER A 151 9.46 24.50 35.94
CA SER A 151 9.06 23.09 35.82
C SER A 151 9.61 22.53 34.53
N ASN A 152 10.55 21.60 34.63
CA ASN A 152 11.13 20.83 33.53
C ASN A 152 10.07 19.91 32.92
N THR A 153 9.25 20.44 32.01
CA THR A 153 8.44 19.65 31.08
C THR A 153 8.78 20.13 29.67
N PRO A 154 9.19 19.25 28.74
CA PRO A 154 9.40 19.65 27.36
C PRO A 154 8.09 20.15 26.76
N PRO A 155 8.12 21.15 25.86
CA PRO A 155 6.93 21.59 25.15
C PRO A 155 6.35 20.43 24.32
N PRO A 156 5.02 20.33 24.17
CA PRO A 156 4.43 19.38 23.22
C PRO A 156 4.91 19.69 21.80
N PRO A 157 4.97 18.69 20.91
CA PRO A 157 5.26 18.92 19.50
C PRO A 157 4.25 19.91 18.89
N PRO A 158 4.64 20.68 17.86
CA PRO A 158 3.74 21.62 17.21
C PRO A 158 2.55 20.87 16.59
N ASP A 159 1.34 21.35 16.87
CA ASP A 159 0.10 20.86 16.28
C ASP A 159 0.17 20.97 14.75
N ASP A 160 0.36 19.84 14.07
CA ASP A 160 0.15 19.70 12.64
C ASP A 160 -1.36 19.66 12.40
N GLY A 161 -1.94 20.82 12.12
CA GLY A 161 -3.37 21.00 11.85
C GLY A 161 -3.87 20.19 10.66
N GLY A 162 -4.12 18.90 10.87
CA GLY A 162 -4.57 17.94 9.88
C GLY A 162 -5.09 16.62 10.45
N SER A 163 -5.60 16.60 11.68
CA SER A 163 -6.46 15.49 12.12
C SER A 163 -7.91 15.83 11.80
N THR A 164 -8.39 15.40 10.63
CA THR A 164 -9.82 15.16 10.47
C THR A 164 -10.16 14.01 11.42
N ASP A 165 -10.80 14.35 12.54
CA ASP A 165 -11.18 13.44 13.62
C ASP A 165 -12.17 12.38 13.10
N VAL A 166 -11.65 11.33 12.46
CA VAL A 166 -12.38 10.09 12.27
C VAL A 166 -12.32 9.40 13.62
N SER A 167 -13.39 9.54 14.40
CA SER A 167 -13.52 8.90 15.70
C SER A 167 -13.53 7.38 15.54
N LEU A 168 -12.35 6.76 15.59
CA LEU A 168 -12.18 5.32 15.52
C LEU A 168 -12.88 4.61 16.69
N PRO A 169 -13.38 3.38 16.49
CA PRO A 169 -13.99 2.62 17.55
C PRO A 169 -12.94 2.20 18.60
N ASP A 170 -13.36 2.07 19.86
CA ASP A 170 -12.48 1.57 20.92
C ASP A 170 -12.13 0.10 20.67
N ILE A 171 -10.82 -0.15 20.49
CA ILE A 171 -10.23 -1.48 20.29
C ILE A 171 -9.49 -1.99 21.54
N SER A 172 -9.56 -1.25 22.66
CA SER A 172 -8.90 -1.60 23.91
C SER A 172 -9.41 -2.95 24.43
N GLY A 173 -8.56 -3.97 24.37
CA GLY A 173 -8.88 -5.34 24.79
C GLY A 173 -8.86 -6.40 23.69
N MET A 174 -8.60 -6.04 22.43
CA MET A 174 -8.30 -7.03 21.39
C MET A 174 -6.81 -7.41 21.43
N GLU A 175 -6.49 -8.62 21.89
CA GLU A 175 -5.10 -9.09 22.04
C GLU A 175 -4.44 -9.46 20.71
N SER A 176 -5.17 -10.09 19.79
CA SER A 176 -4.70 -10.41 18.44
C SER A 176 -5.88 -10.68 17.51
N VAL A 177 -5.92 -10.05 16.35
CA VAL A 177 -6.93 -10.32 15.31
C VAL A 177 -6.30 -11.17 14.21
N SER A 178 -6.92 -12.31 13.91
CA SER A 178 -6.44 -13.24 12.87
C SER A 178 -6.95 -12.82 11.50
N TYR A 179 -6.09 -12.77 10.48
CA TYR A 179 -6.55 -12.49 9.13
C TYR A 179 -7.47 -13.61 8.63
N PHE A 180 -7.08 -14.88 8.75
CA PHE A 180 -7.89 -15.99 8.23
C PHE A 180 -9.14 -16.30 9.07
N GLY A 181 -9.04 -16.11 10.40
CA GLY A 181 -10.09 -16.45 11.35
C GLY A 181 -11.12 -15.33 11.55
N ASP A 182 -10.69 -14.07 11.51
CA ASP A 182 -11.56 -12.93 11.80
C ASP A 182 -11.83 -12.05 10.58
N ILE A 183 -10.80 -11.66 9.83
CA ILE A 183 -10.94 -10.65 8.77
C ILE A 183 -11.47 -11.23 7.47
N LYS A 184 -10.85 -12.29 6.97
CA LYS A 184 -11.21 -12.91 5.70
C LYS A 184 -12.69 -13.33 5.64
N PRO A 185 -13.30 -13.93 6.68
CA PRO A 185 -14.73 -14.23 6.66
C PRO A 185 -15.62 -12.99 6.50
N ILE A 186 -15.22 -11.85 7.08
CA ILE A 186 -15.93 -10.58 6.93
C ILE A 186 -15.82 -10.09 5.48
N LEU A 187 -14.62 -10.11 4.89
CA LEU A 187 -14.38 -9.69 3.50
C LEU A 187 -15.20 -10.55 2.53
N GLU A 188 -15.18 -11.87 2.70
CA GLU A 188 -15.91 -12.80 1.85
C GLU A 188 -17.43 -12.60 1.93
N ALA A 189 -17.95 -12.35 3.12
CA ALA A 189 -19.38 -12.17 3.33
C ALA A 189 -19.89 -10.83 2.82
N LYS A 190 -19.09 -9.75 2.93
CA LYS A 190 -19.59 -8.37 2.80
C LYS A 190 -18.93 -7.54 1.71
N CYS A 191 -17.74 -7.93 1.23
CA CYS A 191 -16.96 -7.10 0.32
C CYS A 191 -16.79 -7.73 -1.06
N VAL A 192 -16.57 -9.05 -1.12
CA VAL A 192 -16.16 -9.77 -2.35
C VAL A 192 -17.22 -9.75 -3.45
N SER A 193 -18.52 -9.62 -3.13
CA SER A 193 -19.57 -9.53 -4.15
C SER A 193 -19.36 -8.35 -5.11
N CYS A 194 -18.79 -7.25 -4.61
CA CYS A 194 -18.54 -6.01 -5.34
C CYS A 194 -17.06 -5.70 -5.59
N HIS A 195 -16.16 -6.26 -4.78
CA HIS A 195 -14.71 -6.07 -4.82
C HIS A 195 -14.00 -7.43 -4.82
N GLY A 196 -14.31 -8.26 -5.80
CA GLY A 196 -13.69 -9.57 -6.02
C GLY A 196 -13.20 -9.73 -7.46
N LYS A 197 -12.54 -10.85 -7.77
CA LYS A 197 -11.99 -11.11 -9.12
C LYS A 197 -12.96 -10.95 -10.28
N GLU A 198 -14.21 -11.34 -10.06
CA GLU A 198 -15.26 -11.31 -11.09
C GLU A 198 -15.97 -9.95 -11.16
N THR A 199 -15.90 -9.16 -10.08
CA THR A 199 -16.53 -7.85 -9.94
C THR A 199 -15.55 -6.92 -9.21
N THR A 200 -14.75 -6.18 -9.97
CA THR A 200 -13.71 -5.30 -9.41
C THR A 200 -14.18 -3.85 -9.39
N LYS A 201 -15.20 -3.50 -8.59
CA LYS A 201 -15.52 -2.07 -8.38
C LYS A 201 -14.27 -1.37 -7.83
N ALA A 202 -14.05 -0.15 -8.29
CA ALA A 202 -12.82 0.62 -8.01
C ALA A 202 -11.50 -0.12 -8.36
N LYS A 203 -11.56 -1.16 -9.22
CA LYS A 203 -10.41 -2.04 -9.54
C LYS A 203 -9.75 -2.64 -8.29
N LEU A 204 -10.57 -2.95 -7.29
CA LEU A 204 -10.14 -3.53 -6.03
C LEU A 204 -10.61 -4.99 -5.95
N ASP A 205 -9.72 -5.87 -5.52
CA ASP A 205 -9.99 -7.28 -5.23
C ASP A 205 -9.65 -7.58 -3.76
N LEU A 206 -10.65 -7.94 -2.98
CA LEU A 206 -10.56 -8.29 -1.56
C LEU A 206 -10.79 -9.80 -1.33
N SER A 207 -10.80 -10.60 -2.41
CA SER A 207 -11.08 -12.04 -2.32
C SER A 207 -9.92 -12.87 -1.79
N ASP A 208 -8.69 -12.36 -1.90
CA ASP A 208 -7.49 -12.98 -1.37
C ASP A 208 -6.43 -11.95 -0.94
N GLU A 209 -5.36 -12.47 -0.34
CA GLU A 209 -4.24 -11.67 0.19
C GLU A 209 -3.51 -10.91 -0.92
N GLN A 210 -3.42 -11.50 -2.12
CA GLN A 210 -2.75 -10.91 -3.27
C GLN A 210 -3.52 -9.71 -3.81
N GLY A 211 -4.85 -9.82 -3.93
CA GLY A 211 -5.72 -8.71 -4.29
C GLY A 211 -5.67 -7.60 -3.25
N LEU A 212 -5.77 -7.97 -1.97
CA LEU A 212 -5.72 -7.02 -0.86
C LEU A 212 -4.39 -6.25 -0.82
N ALA A 213 -3.27 -6.93 -1.07
CA ALA A 213 -1.94 -6.32 -1.18
C ALA A 213 -1.75 -5.49 -2.45
N ALA A 214 -2.41 -5.86 -3.56
CA ALA A 214 -2.40 -5.08 -4.79
C ALA A 214 -3.19 -3.77 -4.66
N GLY A 215 -4.19 -3.74 -3.78
CA GLY A 215 -5.00 -2.57 -3.49
C GLY A 215 -5.91 -2.17 -4.66
N ALA A 216 -6.32 -0.89 -4.69
CA ALA A 216 -7.24 -0.36 -5.69
C ALA A 216 -6.43 0.34 -6.80
N ASP A 217 -6.46 -0.21 -8.02
CA ASP A 217 -5.67 0.32 -9.16
C ASP A 217 -4.15 0.39 -8.89
N GLY A 218 -3.65 -0.46 -8.00
CA GLY A 218 -2.24 -0.48 -7.57
C GLY A 218 -1.92 0.40 -6.37
N GLU A 219 -2.89 1.16 -5.85
CA GLU A 219 -2.72 1.98 -4.66
C GLU A 219 -3.16 1.20 -3.40
N PRO A 220 -2.35 1.19 -2.32
CA PRO A 220 -2.70 0.51 -1.08
C PRO A 220 -4.03 1.00 -0.52
N VAL A 221 -4.90 0.08 -0.12
CA VAL A 221 -6.18 0.44 0.51
C VAL A 221 -6.05 0.63 2.02
N TYR A 222 -4.95 0.23 2.63
CA TYR A 222 -4.66 0.48 4.05
C TYR A 222 -3.19 0.80 4.28
N VAL A 223 -2.92 1.47 5.39
CA VAL A 223 -1.58 1.74 5.91
C VAL A 223 -1.41 0.96 7.21
N ALA A 224 -0.48 0.00 7.21
CA ALA A 224 -0.23 -0.86 8.36
C ALA A 224 0.13 -0.02 9.60
N GLY A 225 -0.58 -0.26 10.71
CA GLY A 225 -0.41 0.46 11.96
C GLY A 225 -1.13 1.81 12.03
N LYS A 226 -1.75 2.27 10.94
CA LYS A 226 -2.38 3.59 10.84
C LYS A 226 -3.81 3.51 10.30
N PRO A 227 -4.76 3.03 11.11
CA PRO A 227 -6.15 2.91 10.67
C PRO A 227 -6.75 4.26 10.24
N GLU A 228 -6.39 5.36 10.87
CA GLU A 228 -6.85 6.72 10.54
C GLU A 228 -6.35 7.25 9.18
N GLU A 229 -5.22 6.74 8.69
CA GLU A 229 -4.68 7.07 7.36
C GLU A 229 -5.10 6.04 6.29
N SER A 230 -5.87 5.02 6.67
CA SER A 230 -6.22 3.90 5.79
C SER A 230 -7.55 4.15 5.09
N GLU A 231 -7.53 4.24 3.75
CA GLU A 231 -8.73 4.42 2.93
C GLU A 231 -9.80 3.36 3.24
N PHE A 232 -9.39 2.12 3.50
CA PHE A 232 -10.27 1.03 3.93
C PHE A 232 -11.12 1.46 5.13
N VAL A 233 -10.47 1.97 6.18
CA VAL A 233 -11.14 2.39 7.42
C VAL A 233 -12.02 3.60 7.15
N LEU A 234 -11.54 4.57 6.38
CA LEU A 234 -12.32 5.75 6.01
C LEU A 234 -13.63 5.35 5.32
N ARG A 235 -13.58 4.38 4.39
CA ARG A 235 -14.77 3.90 3.66
C ARG A 235 -15.76 3.12 4.51
N ILE A 236 -15.30 2.25 5.42
CA ILE A 236 -16.23 1.48 6.28
C ILE A 236 -16.84 2.33 7.41
N MET A 237 -16.26 3.51 7.68
CA MET A 237 -16.76 4.47 8.67
C MET A 237 -17.60 5.59 8.03
N ASP A 238 -17.60 5.71 6.71
CA ASP A 238 -18.41 6.69 6.00
C ASP A 238 -19.90 6.40 6.22
N VAL A 239 -20.62 7.40 6.72
CA VAL A 239 -22.06 7.33 7.00
C VAL A 239 -22.90 7.86 5.84
N ASP A 240 -22.29 8.64 4.95
CA ASP A 240 -22.94 9.23 3.78
C ASP A 240 -22.80 8.33 2.53
N ASP A 241 -21.72 7.56 2.44
CA ASP A 241 -21.48 6.52 1.41
C ASP A 241 -21.06 5.18 2.06
N PRO A 242 -22.00 4.45 2.68
CA PRO A 242 -21.67 3.25 3.44
C PRO A 242 -21.10 2.14 2.55
N MET A 243 -20.10 1.44 3.10
CA MET A 243 -19.51 0.24 2.50
C MET A 243 -19.61 -0.91 3.50
N PRO A 244 -20.40 -1.97 3.24
CA PRO A 244 -21.17 -2.24 2.02
C PRO A 244 -22.33 -1.25 1.76
N PRO A 245 -22.79 -1.10 0.50
CA PRO A 245 -23.88 -0.19 0.14
C PRO A 245 -25.21 -0.60 0.79
N ASP A 246 -26.18 0.32 0.84
CA ASP A 246 -27.46 0.16 1.56
C ASP A 246 -28.33 -1.04 1.12
N ASP A 247 -28.08 -1.60 -0.07
CA ASP A 247 -28.76 -2.78 -0.58
C ASP A 247 -28.11 -4.11 -0.13
N GLU A 248 -27.01 -4.05 0.61
CA GLU A 248 -26.27 -5.19 1.16
C GLU A 248 -26.30 -5.18 2.71
N GLU A 249 -25.90 -6.31 3.34
CA GLU A 249 -25.86 -6.40 4.80
C GLU A 249 -24.71 -5.54 5.38
N PRO A 250 -25.00 -4.55 6.25
CA PRO A 250 -23.98 -3.64 6.76
C PRO A 250 -23.00 -4.33 7.71
N LEU A 251 -21.81 -3.76 7.87
CA LEU A 251 -20.87 -4.16 8.91
C LEU A 251 -21.43 -3.84 10.30
N THR A 252 -21.37 -4.82 11.20
CA THR A 252 -21.61 -4.63 12.63
C THR A 252 -20.46 -3.86 13.28
N ASP A 253 -20.71 -3.24 14.42
CA ASP A 253 -19.68 -2.51 15.18
C ASP A 253 -18.49 -3.41 15.54
N ASP A 254 -18.72 -4.68 15.85
CA ASP A 254 -17.66 -5.61 16.21
C ASP A 254 -16.81 -6.01 15.00
N GLU A 255 -17.40 -6.17 13.82
CA GLU A 255 -16.66 -6.41 12.58
C GLU A 255 -15.82 -5.19 12.18
N LYS A 256 -16.40 -3.99 12.29
CA LYS A 256 -15.67 -2.72 12.10
C LYS A 256 -14.48 -2.62 13.05
N LYS A 257 -14.68 -2.91 14.34
CA LYS A 257 -13.59 -2.94 15.34
C LYS A 257 -12.51 -3.95 15.00
N LYS A 258 -12.87 -5.16 14.56
CA LYS A 258 -11.89 -6.17 14.15
C LYS A 258 -11.01 -5.69 13.01
N ILE A 259 -11.60 -5.07 11.98
CA ILE A 259 -10.85 -4.52 10.84
C ILE A 259 -9.91 -3.40 11.32
N VAL A 260 -10.41 -2.46 12.12
CA VAL A 260 -9.60 -1.36 12.68
C VAL A 260 -8.46 -1.90 13.54
N ALA A 261 -8.74 -2.86 14.42
CA ALA A 261 -7.73 -3.49 15.28
C ALA A 261 -6.69 -4.26 14.47
N TRP A 262 -7.10 -5.01 13.45
CA TRP A 262 -6.19 -5.73 12.56
C TRP A 262 -5.24 -4.77 11.83
N ILE A 263 -5.75 -3.68 11.25
CA ILE A 263 -4.91 -2.66 10.61
C ILE A 263 -3.99 -2.00 11.64
N SER A 264 -4.50 -1.65 12.82
CA SER A 264 -3.71 -1.09 13.93
C SER A 264 -2.58 -2.02 14.39
N GLN A 265 -2.78 -3.34 14.32
CA GLN A 265 -1.78 -4.36 14.64
C GLN A 265 -0.76 -4.58 13.50
N GLY A 266 -0.80 -3.78 12.44
CA GLY A 266 0.09 -3.91 11.29
C GLY A 266 -0.43 -4.84 10.20
N ALA A 267 -1.73 -5.15 10.22
CA ALA A 267 -2.40 -6.04 9.27
C ALA A 267 -1.69 -7.41 9.10
N PRO A 268 -1.37 -8.12 10.20
CA PRO A 268 -0.59 -9.35 10.11
C PRO A 268 -1.38 -10.44 9.37
N THR A 269 -0.67 -11.19 8.53
CA THR A 269 -1.14 -12.48 8.01
C THR A 269 -0.65 -13.58 8.96
N ASP A 270 -1.57 -14.36 9.52
CA ASP A 270 -1.28 -15.41 10.51
C ASP A 270 -0.88 -16.75 9.87
N LYS A 271 -0.11 -16.69 8.77
CA LYS A 271 0.49 -17.83 8.05
C LYS A 271 2.01 -17.80 8.09
#